data_AF-A0A3D4PIN4-F1
#
_entry.id   AF-A0A3D4PIN4-F1
#
_cell.length_a   1.000
_cell.length_b   1.000
_cell.length_c   1.000
_cell.angle_alpha   90.00
_cell.angle_beta   90.00
_cell.angle_gamma   90.00
#
_symmetry.space_group_name_H-M   'P 1'
#
loop_
_entity.id
_entity.type
_entity.pdbx_description
1 polymer ?
#
loop_
_entity_poly.entity_id
_entity_poly.type
_entity_poly.pdbx_seq_one_letter_code
_entity_poly.pdbx_strand_id
1 'polypeptide(L)'
;MTVISEHGERVFLPRMGREDFWKTMHEHYAGDHPGRWKSLAILALRENAGWPLETIGAVFGHHRGHVSRILKRVKSELRETFEQSPEWLGMGDEEEWSERGCSERGFSNPNRESGQC
;
A
#
# COMPACT_ATOMS: atom_id res chain seq x y z
N MET A 1 -1.48 12.69 6.52
CA MET A 1 -0.21 12.97 5.82
C MET A 1 -0.41 12.59 4.36
N THR A 2 0.15 13.35 3.42
CA THR A 2 0.02 13.05 1.98
C THR A 2 1.40 12.92 1.38
N VAL A 3 1.62 11.87 0.59
CA VAL A 3 2.86 11.66 -0.18
C VAL A 3 2.55 11.79 -1.66
N ILE A 4 3.55 12.15 -2.46
CA ILE A 4 3.42 12.14 -3.93
C ILE A 4 4.02 10.82 -4.41
N SER A 5 3.26 10.04 -5.16
CA SER A 5 3.73 8.80 -5.78
C SER A 5 4.81 9.09 -6.82
N GLU A 6 5.53 8.04 -7.25
CA GLU A 6 6.47 8.13 -8.36
C GLU A 6 5.84 8.58 -9.69
N HIS A 7 4.51 8.52 -9.80
CA HIS A 7 3.73 8.99 -10.95
C HIS A 7 3.17 10.41 -10.78
N GLY A 8 3.52 11.10 -9.68
CA GLY A 8 3.05 12.45 -9.41
C GLY A 8 1.66 12.52 -8.76
N GLU A 9 1.09 11.38 -8.38
CA GLU A 9 -0.25 11.32 -7.78
C GLU A 9 -0.17 11.60 -6.28
N ARG A 10 -1.09 12.42 -5.76
CA ARG A 10 -1.20 12.64 -4.32
C ARG A 10 -1.85 11.43 -3.67
N VAL A 11 -1.07 10.69 -2.88
CA VAL A 11 -1.53 9.54 -2.09
C VAL A 11 -1.70 9.98 -0.65
N PHE A 12 -2.93 9.91 -0.15
CA PHE A 12 -3.20 10.12 1.27
C PHE A 12 -2.79 8.89 2.05
N LEU A 13 -1.94 9.08 3.06
CA LEU A 13 -1.60 8.04 4.01
C LEU A 13 -2.68 8.03 5.09
N PRO A 14 -3.44 6.91 5.23
CA PRO A 14 -4.45 6.77 6.26
C PRO A 14 -3.82 7.04 7.63
N ARG A 15 -4.49 7.84 8.46
CA ARG A 15 -4.07 8.10 9.85
C ARG A 15 -4.53 6.98 10.80
N MET A 16 -4.57 5.74 10.30
CA MET A 16 -5.11 4.60 11.01
C MET A 16 -4.06 4.01 11.97
N GLY A 17 -4.50 3.64 13.16
CA GLY A 17 -3.68 2.86 14.07
C GLY A 17 -3.47 1.44 13.56
N ARG A 18 -2.49 0.74 14.13
CA ARG A 18 -2.24 -0.68 13.80
C ARG A 18 -3.48 -1.55 14.04
N GLU A 19 -4.20 -1.30 15.13
CA GLU A 19 -5.41 -2.05 15.48
C GLU A 19 -6.55 -1.79 14.47
N ASP A 20 -6.72 -0.54 14.02
CA ASP A 20 -7.72 -0.18 13.00
C ASP A 20 -7.41 -0.86 11.67
N PHE A 21 -6.14 -0.89 11.27
CA PHE A 21 -5.72 -1.62 10.07
C PHE A 21 -6.12 -3.11 10.14
N TRP A 22 -5.83 -3.78 11.25
CA TRP A 22 -6.17 -5.20 11.39
C TRP A 22 -7.67 -5.43 11.42
N LYS A 23 -8.43 -4.52 12.05
CA LYS A 23 -9.89 -4.55 12.03
C LYS A 23 -10.41 -4.44 10.59
N THR A 24 -9.94 -3.47 9.80
CA THR A 24 -10.32 -3.32 8.39
C THR A 24 -9.96 -4.54 7.56
N MET A 25 -8.76 -5.10 7.76
CA MET A 25 -8.34 -6.32 7.08
C MET A 25 -9.21 -7.51 7.45
N HIS A 26 -9.61 -7.63 8.71
CA HIS A 26 -10.52 -8.68 9.16
C HIS A 26 -11.93 -8.49 8.59
N GLU A 27 -12.50 -7.29 8.69
CA GLU A 27 -13.87 -6.99 8.28
C GLU A 27 -14.09 -7.06 6.77
N HIS A 28 -13.14 -6.55 5.97
CA HIS A 28 -13.35 -6.36 4.54
C HIS A 28 -12.61 -7.36 3.65
N TYR A 29 -11.60 -8.06 4.16
CA TYR A 29 -10.79 -8.97 3.33
C TYR A 29 -10.67 -10.39 3.90
N ALA A 30 -10.01 -10.57 5.03
CA ALA A 30 -9.61 -11.90 5.48
C ALA A 30 -10.72 -12.65 6.22
N GLY A 31 -11.49 -11.96 7.07
CA GLY A 31 -12.45 -12.58 7.99
C GLY A 31 -11.86 -13.82 8.68
N ASP A 32 -12.65 -14.89 8.75
CA ASP A 32 -12.22 -16.17 9.32
C ASP A 32 -11.47 -17.08 8.32
N HIS A 33 -11.03 -16.56 7.17
CA HIS A 33 -10.41 -17.39 6.12
C HIS A 33 -8.90 -17.56 6.38
N PRO A 34 -8.43 -18.72 6.90
CA PRO A 34 -7.02 -18.90 7.25
C PRO A 34 -6.09 -18.78 6.03
N GLY A 35 -6.59 -19.11 4.83
CA GLY A 35 -5.84 -18.97 3.58
C GLY A 35 -5.51 -17.52 3.23
N ARG A 36 -6.42 -16.58 3.51
CA ARG A 36 -6.20 -15.14 3.27
C ARG A 36 -5.18 -14.59 4.26
N TRP A 37 -5.28 -14.94 5.54
CA TRP A 37 -4.28 -14.60 6.55
C TRP A 37 -2.89 -15.15 6.22
N LYS A 38 -2.80 -16.41 5.77
CA LYS A 38 -1.54 -16.99 5.29
C LYS A 38 -0.96 -16.19 4.12
N SER A 39 -1.80 -15.76 3.19
CA SER A 39 -1.37 -14.98 2.02
C SER A 39 -0.88 -13.59 2.42
N LEU A 40 -1.54 -12.94 3.39
CA LEU A 40 -1.09 -11.67 3.97
C LEU A 40 0.24 -11.81 4.71
N ALA A 41 0.45 -12.89 5.47
CA ALA A 41 1.73 -13.16 6.13
C ALA A 41 2.86 -13.33 5.10
N ILE A 42 2.60 -14.07 4.01
CA ILE A 42 3.54 -14.22 2.89
C ILE A 42 3.86 -12.85 2.24
N LEU A 43 2.84 -12.01 2.04
CA LEU A 43 3.01 -10.67 1.49
C LEU A 43 3.87 -9.78 2.40
N ALA A 44 3.59 -9.77 3.71
CA ALA A 44 4.34 -8.97 4.68
C ALA A 44 5.81 -9.39 4.75
N LEU A 45 6.11 -10.69 4.75
CA LEU A 45 7.48 -11.19 4.73
C LEU A 45 8.22 -10.75 3.45
N ARG A 46 7.52 -10.71 2.32
CA ARG A 46 8.12 -10.30 1.05
C ARG A 46 8.36 -8.79 0.99
N GLU A 47 7.33 -7.99 1.24
CA GLU A 47 7.34 -6.55 0.96
C GLU A 47 7.90 -5.75 2.14
N ASN A 48 7.60 -6.14 3.38
CA ASN A 48 8.01 -5.37 4.56
C ASN A 48 9.36 -5.85 5.11
N ALA A 49 9.63 -7.16 5.04
CA ALA A 49 10.88 -7.74 5.54
C ALA A 49 11.90 -8.08 4.45
N GLY A 50 11.53 -7.98 3.16
CA GLY A 50 12.44 -8.20 2.04
C GLY A 50 12.87 -9.66 1.83
N TRP A 51 12.14 -10.64 2.37
CA TRP A 51 12.58 -12.03 2.33
C TRP A 51 12.62 -12.58 0.89
N PRO A 52 13.62 -13.42 0.55
CA PRO A 52 13.66 -14.16 -0.71
C PRO A 52 12.49 -15.14 -0.85
N LEU A 53 12.06 -15.40 -2.09
CA LEU A 53 10.92 -16.29 -2.36
C LEU A 53 11.22 -17.74 -1.95
N GLU A 54 12.47 -18.16 -2.05
CA GLU A 54 12.97 -19.47 -1.66
C GLU A 54 12.86 -19.67 -0.15
N THR A 55 13.26 -18.66 0.63
CA THR A 55 13.16 -18.68 2.11
C THR A 55 11.72 -18.72 2.58
N ILE A 56 10.86 -17.88 1.99
CA ILE A 56 9.42 -17.92 2.27
C ILE A 56 8.85 -19.30 1.89
N GLY A 57 9.24 -19.83 0.74
CA GLY A 57 8.85 -21.17 0.31
C GLY A 57 9.22 -22.25 1.32
N ALA A 58 10.45 -22.24 1.83
CA ALA A 58 10.92 -23.19 2.83
C ALA A 58 10.08 -23.13 4.12
N VAL A 59 9.77 -21.94 4.64
CA VAL A 59 8.97 -21.78 5.87
C VAL A 59 7.53 -22.26 5.70
N PHE A 60 6.91 -22.02 4.54
CA PHE A 60 5.51 -22.37 4.30
C PHE A 60 5.29 -23.73 3.63
N GLY A 61 6.36 -24.50 3.37
CA GLY A 61 6.31 -25.80 2.70
C GLY A 61 5.95 -25.71 1.22
N HIS A 62 6.34 -24.62 0.55
CA HIS A 62 5.96 -24.30 -0.83
C HIS A 62 7.18 -24.12 -1.73
N HIS A 63 7.08 -24.55 -2.98
CA HIS A 63 8.11 -24.19 -3.97
C HIS A 63 8.00 -22.71 -4.39
N ARG A 64 9.09 -22.13 -4.90
CA ARG A 64 9.20 -20.71 -5.31
C ARG A 64 8.04 -20.22 -6.19
N GLY A 65 7.65 -21.02 -7.18
CA GLY A 65 6.58 -20.66 -8.12
C GLY A 65 5.21 -20.52 -7.45
N HIS A 66 4.93 -21.29 -6.39
CA HIS A 66 3.69 -21.19 -5.63
C HIS A 66 3.66 -19.87 -4.87
N VAL A 67 4.74 -19.53 -4.18
CA VAL A 67 4.87 -18.28 -3.43
C VAL A 67 4.67 -17.09 -4.36
N SER A 68 5.30 -17.10 -5.55
CA SER A 68 5.10 -16.04 -6.54
C SER A 68 3.65 -15.90 -7.00
N ARG A 69 2.94 -17.02 -7.23
CA ARG A 69 1.51 -17.00 -7.61
C ARG A 69 0.63 -16.46 -6.48
N ILE A 70 0.88 -16.86 -5.23
CA ILE A 70 0.18 -16.34 -4.05
C ILE A 70 0.37 -14.83 -3.96
N LEU A 71 1.61 -14.33 -4.10
CA LEU A 71 1.92 -12.90 -4.05
C LEU A 71 1.19 -12.09 -5.13
N LYS A 72 1.16 -12.60 -6.37
CA LYS A 72 0.40 -11.94 -7.45
C LYS A 72 -1.09 -11.90 -7.15
N ARG A 73 -1.64 -13.04 -6.70
CA ARG A 73 -3.06 -13.19 -6.40
C ARG A 73 -3.47 -12.27 -5.24
N VAL A 74 -2.78 -12.31 -4.11
CA VAL A 74 -3.13 -11.47 -2.94
C VAL A 74 -3.04 -9.99 -3.27
N LYS A 75 -2.06 -9.54 -4.07
CA LYS A 75 -1.99 -8.14 -4.52
C LYS A 75 -3.19 -7.75 -5.41
N SER A 76 -3.61 -8.63 -6.33
CA SER A 76 -4.81 -8.40 -7.16
C SER A 76 -6.06 -8.33 -6.30
N GLU A 77 -6.27 -9.30 -5.43
CA GLU A 77 -7.45 -9.37 -4.57
C GLU A 77 -7.53 -8.17 -3.61
N LEU A 78 -6.41 -7.72 -3.04
CA LEU A 78 -6.38 -6.53 -2.20
C LEU A 78 -6.73 -5.27 -3.00
N ARG A 79 -6.19 -5.13 -4.21
CA ARG A 79 -6.54 -4.01 -5.08
C ARG A 79 -8.04 -4.03 -5.40
N GLU A 80 -8.55 -5.15 -5.88
CA GLU A 80 -9.97 -5.31 -6.22
C GLU A 80 -10.90 -5.04 -5.02
N THR A 81 -10.49 -5.46 -3.82
CA THR A 81 -11.29 -5.26 -2.59
C THR A 81 -11.32 -3.79 -2.20
N PHE A 82 -10.17 -3.11 -2.14
CA PHE A 82 -10.07 -1.77 -1.55
C PHE A 82 -10.19 -0.62 -2.58
N GLU A 83 -10.07 -0.90 -3.87
CA GLU A 83 -10.34 0.08 -4.94
C GLU A 83 -11.85 0.39 -5.05
N GLN A 84 -12.71 -0.54 -4.64
CA GLN A 84 -14.16 -0.39 -4.73
C GLN A 84 -14.76 0.56 -3.68
N SER A 85 -14.05 0.79 -2.56
CA SER A 85 -14.57 1.58 -1.43
C SER A 85 -13.44 2.26 -0.64
N PRO A 86 -12.94 3.42 -1.10
CA PRO A 86 -11.87 4.17 -0.44
C PRO A 86 -12.26 4.70 0.94
N GLU A 87 -13.56 4.80 1.23
CA GLU A 87 -14.11 5.28 2.50
C GLU A 87 -13.67 4.44 3.72
N TRP A 88 -13.41 3.14 3.55
CA TRP A 88 -12.99 2.27 4.64
C TRP A 88 -11.61 2.60 5.21
N LEU A 89 -10.81 3.35 4.46
CA LEU A 89 -9.49 3.82 4.88
C LEU A 89 -9.56 5.13 5.68
N GLY A 90 -10.76 5.57 6.06
CA GLY A 90 -10.96 6.83 6.78
C GLY A 90 -10.72 8.06 5.90
N MET A 91 -10.92 7.93 4.58
CA MET A 91 -10.82 9.05 3.63
C MET A 91 -12.12 9.89 3.53
N GLY A 92 -13.10 9.63 4.41
CA GLY A 92 -14.46 10.19 4.32
C GLY A 92 -14.71 11.55 4.99
N ASP A 93 -13.84 12.02 5.89
CA ASP A 93 -14.17 13.15 6.77
C ASP A 93 -13.11 14.28 6.74
N GLU A 94 -12.73 14.75 5.56
CA GLU A 94 -12.17 16.11 5.43
C GLU A 94 -13.09 16.91 4.50
N GLU A 95 -14.04 17.63 5.10
CA GLU A 95 -14.85 18.67 4.47
C GLU A 95 -13.98 19.61 3.62
N GLU A 96 -14.52 19.99 2.45
CA GLU A 96 -14.29 21.28 1.81
C GLU A 96 -12.85 21.60 1.35
N TRP A 97 -12.42 21.01 0.23
CA TRP A 97 -11.51 21.72 -0.70
C TRP A 97 -12.28 22.14 -1.94
N SER A 98 -13.11 23.16 -1.75
CA SER A 98 -13.60 24.01 -2.83
C SER A 98 -12.41 24.66 -3.53
N GLU A 99 -12.36 24.46 -4.85
CA GLU A 99 -11.82 25.37 -5.87
C GLU A 99 -10.91 26.50 -5.34
N ARG A 100 -9.67 26.19 -4.97
CA ARG A 100 -8.61 27.20 -4.86
C ARG A 100 -7.39 26.76 -5.64
N GLY A 101 -7.37 27.30 -6.87
CA GLY A 101 -6.28 27.46 -7.83
C GLY A 101 -4.97 26.74 -7.55
N CYS A 102 -4.51 26.03 -8.59
CA CYS A 102 -3.09 25.81 -8.84
C CYS A 102 -2.30 27.12 -8.60
N SER A 103 -1.64 27.23 -7.44
CA SER A 103 -0.57 28.20 -7.25
C SER A 103 0.74 27.49 -7.54
N GLU A 104 1.33 27.82 -8.68
CA GLU A 104 2.66 27.42 -9.14
C GLU A 104 3.78 28.03 -8.27
N ARG A 105 3.79 27.77 -6.97
CA ARG A 105 4.96 28.10 -6.13
C ARG A 105 5.71 26.84 -5.76
N GLY A 106 6.80 26.66 -6.53
CA GLY A 106 7.67 25.51 -6.56
C GLY A 106 8.25 25.12 -5.21
N PHE A 107 8.39 23.82 -5.01
CA PHE A 107 9.39 23.29 -4.11
C PHE A 107 10.76 23.51 -4.77
N SER A 108 11.56 24.38 -4.15
CA SER A 108 12.95 24.63 -4.53
C SER A 108 13.71 23.31 -4.61
N ASN A 109 14.23 23.02 -5.81
CA ASN A 109 15.10 21.90 -6.10
C ASN A 109 16.51 22.27 -5.62
N PRO A 110 17.12 21.64 -4.60
CA PRO A 110 18.36 22.11 -4.00
C PRO A 110 19.62 21.66 -4.75
N ASN A 111 19.52 21.24 -6.02
CA ASN A 111 20.69 20.73 -6.75
C ASN A 111 20.74 21.22 -8.21
N ARG A 112 20.87 22.54 -8.38
CA ARG A 112 21.31 23.12 -9.64
C ARG A 112 22.61 23.86 -9.38
N GLU A 113 23.70 23.11 -9.39
CA GLU A 113 25.04 23.68 -9.49
C GLU A 113 25.10 24.57 -10.73
N SER A 114 25.44 25.82 -10.46
CA SER A 114 25.58 26.94 -11.37
C SER A 114 26.75 26.71 -12.33
N GLY A 115 26.44 26.51 -13.60
CA GLY A 115 27.37 26.74 -14.71
C GLY A 115 27.18 28.14 -15.30
N GLN A 116 28.31 28.73 -15.69
CA GLN A 116 28.53 29.93 -16.54
C GLN A 116 28.67 31.24 -15.75
N CYS A 117 29.72 32.05 -15.93
CA CYS A 117 30.51 32.29 -17.15
C CYS A 117 32.01 32.01 -17.04
#